data_AF-A0A3M1TRW5-F1
#
_entry.id   AF-A0A3M1TRW5-F1
#
_cell.length_a   1.000
_cell.length_b   1.000
_cell.length_c   1.000
_cell.angle_alpha   90.00
_cell.angle_beta   90.00
_cell.angle_gamma   90.00
#
_symmetry.space_group_name_H-M   'P 1'
#
loop_
_entity.id
_entity.type
_entity.pdbx_description
1 polymer ?
#
loop_
_entity_poly.entity_id
_entity_poly.type
_entity_poly.pdbx_seq_one_letter_code
_entity_poly.pdbx_strand_id
1 'polypeptide(L)'
;MLRYRVEEMSLGPYFEWARRAADAYAQVPGLIEWRVLKRRTGPIEFTEIFTWRDRDAFMAASKDPGFEKTTDTLLEALGQLVDMDSVEFSYHDVVARAGRGE
;
A
#
# COMPACT_ATOMS: atom_id res chain seq x y z
N MET A 1 -5.96 0.14 2.56
CA MET A 1 -4.92 0.38 3.58
C MET A 1 -4.46 -0.98 4.07
N LEU A 2 -3.15 -1.17 4.17
CA LEU A 2 -2.52 -2.38 4.68
C LEU A 2 -1.60 -1.99 5.83
N ARG A 3 -1.63 -2.71 6.95
CA ARG A 3 -0.73 -2.49 8.10
C ARG A 3 -0.04 -3.79 8.47
N TYR A 4 1.23 -3.72 8.83
CA TYR A 4 2.03 -4.89 9.21
C TYR A 4 3.28 -4.48 9.99
N ARG A 5 3.86 -5.45 10.69
CA ARG A 5 5.14 -5.34 11.39
C ARG A 5 6.26 -5.95 10.54
N VAL A 6 7.42 -5.30 10.57
CA VAL A 6 8.66 -5.76 9.92
C VAL A 6 9.69 -6.00 11.00
N GLU A 7 10.41 -7.11 10.92
CA GLU A 7 11.52 -7.36 11.84
C GLU A 7 12.68 -6.39 11.57
N GLU A 8 13.40 -5.99 12.61
CA GLU A 8 14.48 -5.00 12.48
C GLU A 8 15.56 -5.44 11.47
N MET A 9 15.88 -6.73 11.44
CA MET A 9 16.85 -7.30 10.50
C MET A 9 16.39 -7.27 9.03
N SER A 10 15.08 -7.11 8.80
CA SER A 10 14.46 -7.06 7.47
C SER A 10 14.30 -5.64 6.93
N LEU A 11 14.68 -4.61 7.70
CA LEU A 11 14.52 -3.20 7.30
C LEU A 11 15.25 -2.83 6.00
N GLY A 12 16.49 -3.31 5.82
CA GLY A 12 17.26 -3.05 4.59
C GLY A 12 16.55 -3.60 3.35
N PRO A 13 16.27 -4.92 3.30
CA PRO A 13 15.47 -5.54 2.23
C PRO A 13 14.10 -4.88 2.03
N TYR A 14 13.44 -4.46 3.12
CA TYR A 14 12.15 -3.78 3.06
C TYR A 14 12.21 -2.44 2.31
N PHE A 15 13.24 -1.62 2.54
CA PHE A 15 13.35 -0.35 1.80
C PHE A 15 13.64 -0.56 0.31
N GLU A 16 14.42 -1.57 -0.05
CA GLU A 16 14.60 -1.94 -1.47
C GLU A 16 13.29 -2.45 -2.10
N TRP A 17 12.53 -3.27 -1.37
CA TRP A 17 11.20 -3.69 -1.78
C TRP A 17 10.28 -2.48 -1.99
N ALA A 18 10.23 -1.55 -1.03
CA ALA A 18 9.36 -0.38 -1.09
C ALA A 18 9.70 0.53 -2.28
N ARG A 19 10.99 0.65 -2.63
CA ARG A 19 11.42 1.39 -3.82
C ARG A 19 10.91 0.76 -5.11
N ARG A 20 11.01 -0.57 -5.24
CA ARG A 20 10.48 -1.30 -6.42
C ARG A 20 8.96 -1.20 -6.52
N ALA A 21 8.27 -1.28 -5.38
CA ALA A 21 6.83 -1.07 -5.30
C ALA A 21 6.43 0.34 -5.76
N ALA A 22 7.18 1.37 -5.36
CA ALA A 22 6.95 2.74 -5.81
C ALA A 22 7.03 2.87 -7.33
N ASP A 23 8.08 2.32 -7.94
CA ASP A 23 8.29 2.36 -9.40
C ASP A 23 7.16 1.64 -10.16
N ALA A 24 6.67 0.52 -9.62
CA ALA A 24 5.60 -0.26 -10.21
C ALA A 24 4.24 0.45 -10.10
N TYR A 25 3.90 0.95 -8.90
CA TYR A 25 2.63 1.61 -8.66
C TYR A 25 2.52 2.99 -9.33
N ALA A 26 3.64 3.66 -9.59
CA ALA A 26 3.66 4.93 -10.33
C ALA A 26 3.07 4.81 -11.76
N GLN A 27 3.02 3.60 -12.32
CA GLN A 27 2.52 3.34 -13.67
C GLN A 27 1.04 2.92 -13.71
N VAL A 28 0.40 2.76 -12.55
CA VAL A 28 -0.96 2.21 -12.46
C VAL A 28 -2.01 3.28 -12.77
N PRO A 29 -2.82 3.13 -13.83
CA PRO A 29 -3.84 4.11 -14.18
C PRO A 29 -4.84 4.34 -13.04
N GLY A 30 -5.06 5.60 -12.68
CA GLY A 30 -6.06 5.99 -11.69
C GLY A 30 -5.64 5.85 -10.23
N LEU A 31 -4.46 5.26 -9.94
CA LEU A 31 -3.81 5.41 -8.65
C LEU A 31 -3.23 6.84 -8.58
N ILE A 32 -3.73 7.65 -7.64
CA ILE A 32 -3.21 9.00 -7.42
C ILE A 32 -1.89 8.92 -6.68
N GLU A 33 -1.85 8.09 -5.64
CA GLU A 33 -0.72 8.05 -4.73
C GLU A 33 -0.67 6.73 -3.97
N TRP A 34 0.55 6.21 -3.81
CA TRP A 34 0.87 5.18 -2.84
C TRP A 34 1.89 5.74 -1.84
N ARG A 35 1.61 5.58 -0.56
CA ARG A 35 2.47 6.03 0.54
C ARG A 35 2.64 4.93 1.57
N VAL A 36 3.84 4.89 2.14
CA VAL A 36 4.16 4.04 3.27
C VAL A 36 4.47 4.93 4.48
N LEU A 37 3.75 4.73 5.57
CA LEU A 37 3.97 5.43 6.83
C LEU A 37 4.62 4.49 7.84
N LYS A 38 5.73 4.89 8.44
CA LYS A 38 6.33 4.18 9.57
C LYS A 38 5.78 4.72 10.89
N ARG A 39 5.38 3.82 11.79
CA ARG A 39 5.03 4.17 13.17
C ARG A 39 6.23 4.81 13.87
N ARG A 40 6.01 5.96 14.52
CA ARG A 40 7.08 6.75 15.14
C ARG A 40 7.68 6.10 16.39
N THR A 41 6.86 5.41 17.18
CA THR A 41 7.24 4.83 18.48
C THR A 41 6.61 3.45 18.67
N GLY A 42 7.36 2.53 19.27
CA GLY A 42 6.94 1.14 19.49
C GLY A 42 7.54 0.20 18.44
N PRO A 43 6.88 -0.93 18.13
CA PRO A 43 7.40 -1.88 17.14
C PRO A 43 7.53 -1.22 15.76
N ILE A 44 8.42 -1.78 14.95
CA ILE A 44 8.59 -1.37 13.55
C ILE A 44 7.33 -1.83 12.80
N GLU A 45 6.41 -0.89 12.63
CA GLU A 45 5.12 -1.09 12.00
C GLU A 45 4.98 -0.10 10.85
N PHE A 46 4.54 -0.60 9.71
CA PHE A 46 4.29 0.18 8.52
C PHE A 46 2.81 0.14 8.17
N THR A 47 2.30 1.24 7.62
CA THR A 47 0.97 1.35 7.05
C THR A 47 1.09 1.84 5.61
N GLU A 48 0.62 1.02 4.68
CA GLU A 48 0.47 1.40 3.27
C GLU A 48 -0.90 1.98 3.01
N ILE A 49 -0.89 3.10 2.28
CA ILE A 49 -2.06 3.84 1.88
C ILE A 49 -2.04 3.97 0.37
N PHE A 50 -3.11 3.49 -0.26
CA PHE A 50 -3.37 3.63 -1.68
C PHE A 50 -4.53 4.61 -1.85
N THR A 51 -4.26 5.71 -2.53
CA THR A 51 -5.25 6.74 -2.84
C THR A 51 -5.60 6.64 -4.31
N TRP A 52 -6.84 6.31 -4.61
CA TRP A 52 -7.36 6.17 -5.97
C TRP A 52 -8.19 7.39 -6.35
N ARG A 53 -8.26 7.69 -7.65
CA ARG A 53 -9.11 8.76 -8.18
C ARG A 53 -10.57 8.58 -7.78
N ASP A 54 -11.05 7.37 -7.95
CA ASP A 54 -12.41 6.96 -7.67
C ASP A 54 -12.46 5.44 -7.51
N ARG A 55 -13.64 4.94 -7.14
CA ARG A 55 -13.87 3.51 -6.95
C ARG A 55 -13.72 2.72 -8.24
N ASP A 56 -14.11 3.28 -9.38
CA ASP A 56 -14.07 2.59 -10.67
C ASP A 56 -12.63 2.36 -11.13
N ALA A 57 -11.74 3.33 -10.91
CA ALA A 57 -10.30 3.19 -11.14
C ALA A 57 -9.69 2.05 -10.31
N PHE A 58 -10.03 1.96 -9.02
CA PHE A 58 -9.60 0.85 -8.16
C PHE A 58 -10.12 -0.49 -8.68
N MET A 59 -11.41 -0.58 -9.02
CA MET A 59 -12.03 -1.82 -9.51
C MET A 59 -11.51 -2.23 -10.90
N ALA A 60 -11.10 -1.27 -11.74
CA ALA A 60 -10.49 -1.54 -13.04
C ALA A 60 -9.06 -2.07 -12.85
N ALA A 61 -8.25 -1.42 -12.01
CA ALA A 61 -6.90 -1.87 -11.70
C ALA A 61 -6.91 -3.27 -11.08
N SER A 62 -7.83 -3.55 -10.14
CA SER A 62 -7.94 -4.88 -9.49
C SER A 62 -8.31 -6.02 -10.43
N LYS A 63 -8.73 -5.72 -11.67
CA LYS A 63 -9.06 -6.70 -12.72
C LYS A 63 -8.03 -6.71 -13.84
N ASP A 64 -7.05 -5.82 -13.81
CA ASP A 64 -5.97 -5.78 -14.79
C ASP A 64 -4.96 -6.89 -14.46
N PRO A 65 -4.72 -7.85 -15.37
CA PRO A 65 -3.80 -8.96 -15.08
C PRO A 65 -2.35 -8.51 -14.84
N GLY A 66 -1.95 -7.37 -15.41
CA GLY A 66 -0.63 -6.79 -15.19
C GLY A 66 -0.49 -6.24 -13.77
N PHE A 67 -1.52 -5.54 -13.29
CA PHE A 67 -1.61 -5.06 -11.91
C PHE A 67 -1.69 -6.20 -10.90
N GLU A 68 -2.53 -7.20 -11.14
CA GLU A 68 -2.67 -8.39 -10.29
C GLU A 68 -1.32 -9.10 -10.14
N LYS A 69 -0.67 -9.45 -11.25
CA LYS A 69 0.65 -10.10 -11.25
C LYS A 69 1.72 -9.26 -10.53
N THR A 70 1.73 -7.95 -10.78
CA THR A 70 2.67 -7.03 -10.13
C THR A 70 2.46 -7.00 -8.63
N THR A 71 1.20 -6.86 -8.20
CA THR A 71 0.81 -6.79 -6.79
C THR A 71 1.12 -8.11 -6.09
N ASP A 72 0.80 -9.25 -6.69
CA ASP A 72 1.09 -10.57 -6.12
C ASP A 72 2.59 -10.79 -5.93
N THR A 73 3.41 -10.41 -6.92
CA THR A 73 4.88 -10.51 -6.82
C THR A 73 5.41 -9.64 -5.68
N LEU A 74 4.86 -8.43 -5.53
CA LEU A 74 5.24 -7.53 -4.44
C LEU A 74 4.77 -8.07 -3.09
N LEU A 75 3.56 -8.62 -2.99
CA LEU A 75 3.02 -9.18 -1.75
C LEU A 75 3.76 -10.47 -1.33
N GLU A 76 4.15 -11.32 -2.27
CA GLU A 76 4.96 -12.51 -1.99
C GLU A 76 6.34 -12.11 -1.42
N ALA A 77 7.00 -11.14 -2.05
CA ALA A 77 8.27 -10.62 -1.57
C ALA A 77 8.13 -9.93 -0.20
N LEU A 78 7.04 -9.18 0.02
CA LEU A 78 6.74 -8.56 1.32
C LEU A 78 6.50 -9.62 2.39
N GLY A 79 5.80 -10.71 2.07
CA GLY A 79 5.51 -11.82 2.97
C GLY A 79 6.75 -12.50 3.55
N GLN A 80 7.90 -12.41 2.87
CA GLN A 80 9.19 -12.90 3.39
C GLN A 80 9.84 -11.93 4.40
N LEU A 81 9.33 -10.71 4.53
CA LEU A 81 9.93 -9.63 5.32
C LEU A 81 9.07 -9.22 6.53
N VAL A 82 7.78 -9.56 6.51
CA VAL A 82 6.80 -9.14 7.51
C VAL A 82 6.44 -10.27 8.46
N ASP A 83 6.07 -9.91 9.68
CA ASP A 83 5.36 -10.80 10.58
C ASP A 83 3.93 -10.99 10.04
N MET A 84 3.66 -12.13 9.40
CA MET A 84 2.38 -12.40 8.73
C MET A 84 1.18 -12.41 9.70
N ASP A 85 1.41 -12.72 10.98
CA ASP A 85 0.36 -12.67 12.01
C ASP A 85 -0.01 -11.23 12.41
N SER A 86 0.73 -10.24 11.93
CA SER A 86 0.50 -8.81 12.18
C SER A 86 -0.24 -8.08 11.06
N VAL A 87 -0.56 -8.76 9.96
CA VAL A 87 -1.11 -8.13 8.76
C VAL A 87 -2.59 -7.78 8.96
N GLU A 88 -2.92 -6.50 8.83
CA GLU A 88 -4.28 -5.97 8.88
C GLU A 88 -4.62 -5.24 7.57
N PHE A 89 -5.79 -5.54 6.99
CA PHE A 89 -6.31 -4.85 5.82
C PHE A 89 -7.57 -4.05 6.17
N SER A 90 -7.67 -2.82 5.68
CA SER A 90 -8.89 -2.01 5.77
C SER A 90 -9.14 -1.16 4.53
N TYR A 91 -10.41 -0.93 4.22
CA TYR A 91 -10.87 -0.08 3.11
C TYR A 91 -11.71 1.07 3.66
N HIS A 92 -11.52 2.27 3.10
CA HIS A 92 -12.23 3.48 3.53
C HIS A 92 -12.64 4.28 2.30
N ASP A 93 -13.93 4.61 2.18
CA ASP A 93 -14.42 5.59 1.23
C ASP A 93 -14.20 7.00 1.80
N VAL A 94 -13.31 7.77 1.18
CA VAL A 94 -13.07 9.17 1.59
C VAL A 94 -14.07 10.08 0.88
N VAL A 95 -15.19 10.39 1.55
CA VAL A 95 -16.12 11.42 1.08
C VAL A 95 -15.62 12.78 1.56
N ALA A 96 -14.86 13.48 0.73
CA ALA A 96 -14.55 14.89 0.97
C ALA A 96 -15.85 15.70 0.86
N ARG A 97 -16.47 16.02 2.01
CA ARG A 97 -17.51 17.07 2.03
C ARG A 97 -16.80 18.38 1.75
N ALA A 98 -16.97 18.92 0.54
CA ALA A 98 -16.69 20.33 0.30
C ALA A 98 -17.55 21.12 1.29
N GLY A 99 -16.94 21.65 2.34
CA GLY A 99 -17.60 22.59 3.23
C GLY A 99 -18.08 23.76 2.37
N ARG A 100 -19.39 23.92 2.25
CA ARG A 100 -19.95 25.19 1.81
C ARG A 100 -19.62 26.18 2.91
N GLY A 101 -18.61 27.02 2.68
CA GLY A 101 -18.44 28.25 3.43
C GLY A 101 -19.64 29.13 3.08
N GLU A 102 -20.52 29.30 4.07
CA GLU A 102 -21.42 30.45 4.15
C GLU A 102 -20.62 31.76 4.25
#